data_AF-A0A1Q5H9T0-F1
#
_entry.id   AF-A0A1Q5H9T0-F1
#
_cell.length_a   1.000
_cell.length_b   1.000
_cell.length_c   1.000
_cell.angle_alpha   90.00
_cell.angle_beta   90.00
_cell.angle_gamma   90.00
#
_symmetry.space_group_name_H-M   'P 1'
#
loop_
_entity.id
_entity.type
_entity.pdbx_description
1 polymer ?
#
loop_
_entity_poly.entity_id
_entity_poly.type
_entity_poly.pdbx_seq_one_letter_code
_entity_poly.pdbx_strand_id
1 'polypeptide(L)' 'MTTRPAQSKPPVRPGFGWCHWHKGPSGTAVLVDVIEQGSGPGIGLYACAPCREQRRIRPYGEQP' A
#
# COMPACT_ATOMS: atom_id res chain seq x y z
N MET A 1 -31.31 24.79 -12.28
CA MET A 1 -29.92 24.50 -11.87
C MET A 1 -29.91 23.09 -11.30
N THR A 2 -29.43 22.10 -12.03
CA THR A 2 -29.43 20.70 -11.56
C THR A 2 -28.00 20.32 -11.19
N THR A 3 -27.72 20.23 -9.89
CA THR A 3 -26.42 19.82 -9.35
C THR A 3 -26.20 18.34 -9.66
N ARG A 4 -25.12 18.04 -10.38
CA ARG A 4 -24.65 16.68 -10.67
C ARG A 4 -24.07 16.11 -9.38
N PRO A 5 -24.46 14.91 -8.90
CA PRO A 5 -23.79 14.32 -7.75
C PRO A 5 -22.33 14.04 -8.14
N ALA A 6 -21.39 14.53 -7.33
CA ALA A 6 -19.99 14.17 -7.45
C ALA A 6 -19.91 12.65 -7.32
N GLN A 7 -19.35 12.00 -8.34
CA GLN A 7 -19.14 10.56 -8.36
C GLN A 7 -18.18 10.21 -7.22
N SER A 8 -18.72 9.81 -6.08
CA SER A 8 -17.96 9.15 -5.03
C SER A 8 -17.28 7.95 -5.67
N LYS A 9 -15.95 8.01 -5.78
CA LYS A 9 -15.14 6.88 -6.22
C LYS A 9 -15.66 5.65 -5.48
N PRO A 10 -16.01 4.55 -6.16
CA PRO A 10 -16.37 3.32 -5.46
C PRO A 10 -15.21 3.05 -4.49
N PRO A 11 -15.48 2.67 -3.22
CA PRO A 11 -14.40 2.30 -2.33
C PRO A 11 -13.60 1.24 -3.08
N VAL A 12 -12.36 1.58 -3.43
CA VAL A 12 -11.41 0.60 -3.93
C VAL A 12 -11.51 -0.52 -2.91
N ARG A 13 -12.04 -1.68 -3.33
CA ARG A 13 -12.14 -2.84 -2.44
C ARG A 13 -10.74 -2.95 -1.87
N PRO A 14 -10.55 -2.74 -0.57
CA PRO A 14 -9.21 -2.66 -0.04
C PRO A 14 -8.60 -4.01 -0.38
N GLY A 15 -7.63 -4.03 -1.30
CA GLY A 15 -6.90 -5.25 -1.58
C GLY A 15 -6.44 -5.72 -0.20
N PHE A 16 -6.84 -6.92 0.21
CA PHE A 16 -6.45 -7.46 1.50
C PHE A 16 -4.94 -7.71 1.44
N GLY A 17 -4.16 -6.65 1.58
CA GLY A 17 -2.71 -6.68 1.56
C GLY A 17 -2.21 -6.94 2.98
N TRP A 18 -1.14 -7.69 3.09
CA TRP A 18 -0.48 -7.91 4.37
C TRP A 18 0.50 -6.77 4.64
N CYS A 19 0.38 -6.07 5.77
CA CYS A 19 1.39 -5.10 6.17
C CYS A 19 2.46 -5.78 7.04
N HIS A 20 3.71 -5.68 6.60
CA HIS A 20 4.85 -6.34 7.23
C HIS A 20 5.30 -5.65 8.53
N TRP A 21 4.93 -4.39 8.74
CA TRP A 21 5.33 -3.61 9.92
C TRP A 21 4.48 -3.90 11.16
N HIS A 22 3.16 -3.96 11.01
CA HIS A 22 2.25 -4.33 12.10
C HIS A 22 1.84 -5.81 12.09
N LYS A 23 2.32 -6.57 11.10
CA LYS A 23 2.08 -8.01 10.91
C LYS A 23 0.59 -8.37 10.91
N GLY A 24 -0.15 -7.77 9.98
CA GLY A 24 -1.61 -7.97 9.90
C GLY A 24 -2.22 -7.52 8.58
N PRO A 25 -3.44 -7.97 8.27
CA PRO A 25 -4.17 -7.56 7.08
C PRO A 25 -4.45 -6.06 7.14
N SER A 26 -4.32 -5.39 5.99
CA SER A 26 -4.67 -4.00 5.85
C SER A 26 -5.08 -3.67 4.42
N GLY A 27 -6.20 -2.98 4.33
CA GLY A 27 -6.75 -2.53 3.06
C GLY A 27 -5.97 -1.44 2.34
N THR A 28 -4.98 -0.84 3.00
CA THR A 28 -4.15 0.25 2.48
C THR A 28 -2.68 -0.16 2.32
N ALA A 29 -2.39 -1.45 2.45
CA ALA A 29 -1.05 -1.98 2.26
C ALA A 29 -0.62 -1.86 0.79
N VAL A 30 0.49 -1.15 0.55
CA VAL A 30 1.12 -0.96 -0.76
C VAL A 30 2.57 -1.42 -0.72
N LEU A 31 3.13 -1.79 -1.87
CA LEU A 31 4.54 -2.17 -1.99
C LEU A 31 5.43 -0.98 -1.59
N VAL A 32 6.39 -1.23 -0.71
CA VAL A 32 7.35 -0.23 -0.20
C VAL A 32 8.79 -0.65 -0.37
N ASP A 33 9.04 -1.93 -0.59
CA ASP A 33 10.39 -2.45 -0.81
C ASP A 33 10.32 -3.80 -1.54
N VAL A 34 11.40 -4.16 -2.23
CA VAL A 34 11.59 -5.48 -2.84
C VAL A 34 12.95 -5.99 -2.37
N ILE A 35 12.94 -7.01 -1.51
CA ILE A 35 14.17 -7.66 -1.10
C ILE A 35 14.55 -8.67 -2.18
N GLU A 36 15.53 -8.33 -3.02
CA GLU A 36 16.11 -9.28 -3.97
C GLU A 36 16.81 -10.41 -3.21
N GLN A 37 16.45 -11.66 -3.53
CA GLN A 37 17.20 -12.83 -3.11
C GLN A 37 18.10 -13.24 -4.27
N GLY A 38 19.40 -13.41 -4.03
CA GLY A 38 20.41 -13.60 -5.08
C GLY A 38 20.25 -14.79 -6.04
N SER A 39 19.17 -15.57 -5.93
CA SER A 39 18.83 -16.69 -6.81
C SER A 39 17.33 -17.03 -6.87
N GLY A 40 16.44 -16.16 -6.40
CA GLY A 40 14.99 -16.43 -6.33
C GLY A 40 14.13 -15.19 -6.53
N PRO A 41 12.80 -15.35 -6.74
CA PRO A 41 11.89 -14.22 -6.83
C PRO A 41 11.96 -13.41 -5.53
N GLY A 42 12.28 -12.12 -5.64
CA GLY A 42 12.39 -11.24 -4.49
C GLY A 42 11.10 -11.17 -3.67
N ILE A 43 11.23 -10.87 -2.37
CA ILE A 43 10.07 -10.72 -1.48
C ILE A 43 9.64 -9.25 -1.51
N GLY A 44 8.41 -9.00 -1.97
CA GLY A 44 7.79 -7.69 -1.87
C GLY A 44 7.36 -7.38 -0.43
N LEU A 45 7.89 -6.31 0.15
CA LEU A 45 7.43 -5.78 1.42
C LEU A 45 6.32 -4.76 1.20
N TYR A 46 5.25 -4.92 1.95
CA TYR A 46 4.08 -4.06 1.88
C TYR A 46 3.83 -3.36 3.22
N ALA A 47 3.45 -2.08 3.18
CA ALA A 47 3.11 -1.29 4.36
C ALA A 47 1.80 -0.53 4.18
N CYS A 48 0.95 -0.56 5.22
CA CYS A 48 -0.30 0.20 5.25
C CYS A 48 -0.05 1.70 5.48
N ALA A 49 -1.03 2.54 5.12
CA ALA A 49 -0.92 4.00 5.27
C ALA A 49 -0.49 4.45 6.70
N PRO A 50 -1.11 3.96 7.79
CA PRO A 50 -0.67 4.35 9.14
C PRO A 50 0.78 3.96 9.45
N CYS A 51 1.22 2.76 9.01
CA CYS A 51 2.60 2.32 9.22
C CYS A 51 3.59 3.17 8.42
N ARG A 52 3.22 3.55 7.19
CA ARG A 52 4.03 4.42 6.34
C ARG A 52 4.20 5.80 6.95
N GLU A 53 3.13 6.42 7.42
CA GLU A 53 3.16 7.75 8.03
C GLU A 53 4.01 7.79 9.31
N GLN A 54 3.80 6.84 10.23
CA GLN A 54 4.53 6.79 11.51
C GLN A 54 6.04 6.59 11.34
N ARG A 55 6.46 5.94 10.25
CA ARG A 55 7.86 5.55 10.01
C ARG A 55 8.49 6.26 8.82
N ARG A 56 7.76 7.19 8.20
CA ARG A 56 8.15 7.89 6.97
C ARG A 56 8.58 6.95 5.83
N ILE A 57 7.92 5.81 5.71
CA ILE A 57 8.18 4.83 4.64
C ILE A 57 7.50 5.31 3.37
N ARG A 58 8.25 5.39 2.27
CA ARG A 58 7.70 5.73 0.96
C ARG A 58 7.27 4.48 0.20
N PRO A 59 6.16 4.53 -0.55
CA PRO A 59 5.83 3.58 -1.60
C PRO A 59 7.01 3.34 -2.54
N TYR A 60 7.12 2.12 -3.04
CA TYR A 60 8.24 1.70 -3.89
C TYR A 60 8.37 2.55 -5.16
N GLY A 61 7.24 2.89 -5.81
CA GLY A 61 7.23 3.76 -6.99
C GLY A 61 7.50 5.25 -6.71
N GLU A 62 7.64 5.65 -5.45
CA GLU A 62 7.97 7.02 -5.01
C GLU A 62 9.38 7.13 -4.40
N GLN A 63 10.15 6.04 -4.42
CA GLN A 63 11.56 6.04 -4.07
C GLN A 63 12.39 6.54 -5.29
N PRO A 64 13.49 7.29 -5.05
CA PRO A 64 14.36 7.80 -6.11
C PRO A 64 15.12 6.70 -6.84
#